data_AF-A0A7W1QTD8-F1
#
_entry.id   AF-A0A7W1QTD8-F1
#
_cell.length_a   1.000
_cell.length_b   1.000
_cell.length_c   1.000
_cell.angle_alpha   90.00
_cell.angle_beta   90.00
_cell.angle_gamma   90.00
#
_symmetry.space_group_name_H-M   'P 1'
#
loop_
_entity.id
_entity.type
_entity.pdbx_description
1 polymer ?
#
loop_
_entity_poly.entity_id
_entity_poly.type
_entity_poly.pdbx_seq_one_letter_code
_entity_poly.pdbx_strand_id
1 'polypeptide(L)'
;MTTTNTQSGTNVHEICEDIYRINTPLSVVPGGFSFNQYLIMDDEPLLFHTGPRKLFPLVSEAVASVMPVERLRYLSFSHVEADECGSLNDWLKVAPRSAPLCGRVAALVSIEDLADRPPRALADGETVSLGKHSVQW
;
A
#
# COMPACT_ATOMS: atom_id res chain seq x y z
N MET A 1 7.70 11.85 13.24
CA MET A 1 6.31 11.87 12.71
C MET A 1 6.11 13.19 11.99
N THR A 2 5.78 13.14 10.70
CA THR A 2 5.63 14.32 9.83
C THR A 2 4.20 14.36 9.29
N THR A 3 3.48 15.46 9.50
CA THR A 3 2.15 15.65 8.91
C THR A 3 2.32 16.08 7.46
N THR A 4 1.86 15.25 6.52
CA THR A 4 1.96 15.52 5.08
C THR A 4 0.74 16.28 4.58
N ASN A 5 -0.41 16.13 5.24
CA ASN A 5 -1.64 16.84 4.89
C ASN A 5 -2.34 17.36 6.14
N THR A 6 -2.32 18.68 6.37
CA THR A 6 -2.86 19.31 7.59
C THR A 6 -4.38 19.27 7.66
N GLN A 7 -5.08 19.24 6.52
CA GLN A 7 -6.54 19.21 6.47
C GLN A 7 -7.10 17.86 6.93
N SER A 8 -6.50 16.76 6.47
CA SER A 8 -6.89 15.41 6.87
C SER A 8 -6.19 14.91 8.14
N GLY A 9 -5.10 15.57 8.55
CA GLY A 9 -4.21 15.07 9.58
C GLY A 9 -3.35 13.87 9.12
N THR A 10 -3.30 13.59 7.80
CA THR A 10 -2.47 12.49 7.28
C THR A 10 -1.01 12.73 7.63
N ASN A 11 -0.38 11.70 8.19
CA ASN A 11 0.96 11.78 8.73
C ASN A 11 1.76 10.51 8.44
N VAL A 12 3.07 10.67 8.40
CA VAL A 12 4.05 9.61 8.18
C VAL A 12 4.89 9.43 9.43
N HIS A 13 5.06 8.19 9.86
CA HIS A 13 5.93 7.83 10.97
C HIS A 13 6.80 6.63 10.57
N GLU A 14 8.11 6.81 10.62
CA GLU A 14 9.04 5.68 10.56
C GLU A 14 8.93 4.89 11.86
N ILE A 15 8.43 3.66 11.77
CA ILE A 15 8.14 2.80 12.93
C ILE A 15 9.22 1.73 13.13
N CYS A 16 10.03 1.48 12.12
CA CYS A 16 11.23 0.65 12.12
C CYS A 16 12.17 1.19 11.03
N GLU A 17 13.43 0.78 11.01
CA GLU A 17 14.38 1.15 9.94
C GLU A 17 13.75 0.87 8.57
N ASP A 18 13.65 1.91 7.74
CA ASP A 18 13.12 1.84 6.38
C ASP A 18 11.63 1.40 6.27
N ILE A 19 10.88 1.35 7.38
CA ILE A 19 9.45 1.00 7.40
C ILE A 19 8.63 2.17 7.96
N TYR A 20 7.73 2.69 7.13
CA TYR A 20 6.93 3.87 7.40
C TYR A 20 5.45 3.53 7.50
N ARG A 21 4.81 3.91 8.60
CA ARG A 21 3.36 3.95 8.72
C ARG A 21 2.84 5.28 8.18
N ILE A 22 1.94 5.21 7.21
CA ILE A 22 1.10 6.31 6.77
C ILE A 22 -0.23 6.18 7.49
N ASN A 23 -0.63 7.20 8.24
CA ASN A 23 -1.86 7.21 9.02
C ASN A 23 -2.75 8.35 8.54
N THR A 24 -3.98 8.02 8.12
CA THR A 24 -5.04 8.99 7.85
C THR A 24 -6.14 8.84 8.90
N PRO A 25 -6.21 9.75 9.89
CA PRO A 25 -7.23 9.70 10.93
C PRO A 25 -8.59 10.18 10.38
N LEU A 26 -9.66 9.54 10.84
CA LEU A 26 -11.05 9.90 10.55
C LEU A 26 -11.82 10.11 11.86
N SER A 27 -12.56 11.21 11.94
CA SER A 27 -13.38 11.59 13.08
C SER A 27 -14.83 11.10 13.00
N VAL A 28 -15.15 10.28 11.99
CA VAL A 28 -16.53 9.84 11.70
C VAL A 28 -17.04 8.73 12.63
N VAL A 29 -16.15 8.07 13.37
CA VAL A 29 -16.50 6.99 14.31
C VAL A 29 -16.22 7.46 15.74
N PRO A 30 -17.18 7.34 16.68
CA PRO A 30 -16.92 7.58 18.10
C PRO A 30 -15.77 6.70 18.61
N GLY A 31 -14.78 7.31 19.26
CA GLY A 31 -13.54 6.62 19.68
C GLY A 31 -12.38 6.72 18.67
N GLY A 32 -12.63 7.30 17.50
CA GLY A 32 -11.63 7.51 16.46
C GLY A 32 -11.47 6.29 15.55
N PHE A 33 -11.15 6.56 14.29
CA PHE A 33 -10.83 5.54 13.31
C PHE A 33 -9.68 6.03 12.44
N SER A 34 -8.90 5.13 11.85
CA SER A 34 -7.85 5.53 10.92
C SER A 34 -7.59 4.46 9.88
N PHE A 35 -7.25 4.89 8.69
CA PHE A 35 -6.65 4.02 7.68
C PHE A 35 -5.13 4.08 7.82
N ASN A 36 -4.50 2.91 7.84
CA ASN A 36 -3.06 2.80 7.98
C ASN A 36 -2.49 2.02 6.80
N GLN A 37 -1.50 2.60 6.13
CA GLN A 37 -0.71 1.94 5.11
C GLN A 37 0.72 1.81 5.59
N TYR A 38 1.41 0.80 5.11
CA TYR A 38 2.80 0.54 5.47
C TYR A 38 3.66 0.55 4.22
N LEU A 39 4.57 1.51 4.16
CA LEU A 39 5.57 1.60 3.11
C LEU A 39 6.87 0.97 3.62
N ILE A 40 7.34 -0.06 2.92
CA ILE A 40 8.67 -0.64 3.12
C ILE A 40 9.57 -0.08 2.02
N MET A 41 10.54 0.75 2.42
CA MET A 41 11.54 1.33 1.53
C MET A 41 12.70 0.35 1.40
N ASP A 42 12.93 -0.14 0.20
CA ASP A 42 13.98 -1.13 -0.06
C ASP A 42 14.38 -1.08 -1.55
N ASP A 43 15.17 -2.04 -2.00
CA ASP A 43 15.53 -2.16 -3.42
C ASP A 43 14.29 -2.36 -4.32
N GLU A 44 13.31 -3.13 -3.83
CA GLU A 44 12.00 -3.37 -4.44
C GLU A 44 10.89 -2.86 -3.50
N PRO A 45 10.59 -1.55 -3.47
CA PRO A 45 9.70 -0.96 -2.47
C PRO A 45 8.28 -1.51 -2.53
N LEU A 46 7.69 -1.71 -1.35
CA LEU A 46 6.35 -2.28 -1.17
C LEU A 46 5.45 -1.32 -0.40
N LEU A 47 4.24 -1.08 -0.92
CA LEU A 47 3.15 -0.46 -0.17
C LEU A 47 2.13 -1.54 0.23
N PHE A 48 1.95 -1.75 1.52
CA PHE A 48 0.95 -2.66 2.09
C PHE A 48 -0.30 -1.88 2.51
N HIS A 49 -1.46 -2.36 2.07
CA HIS A 49 -2.77 -1.71 2.11
C HIS A 49 -2.76 -0.45 1.22
N THR A 50 -3.58 -0.40 0.17
CA THR A 50 -3.62 0.79 -0.71
C THR A 50 -4.68 1.79 -0.26
N GLY A 51 -5.68 1.34 0.50
CA GLY A 51 -6.75 2.20 1.01
C GLY A 51 -7.95 2.29 0.08
N PRO A 52 -9.09 2.84 0.56
CA PRO A 52 -10.19 3.19 -0.30
C PRO A 52 -9.78 4.24 -1.32
N ARG A 53 -10.40 4.16 -2.50
CA ARG A 53 -10.08 5.03 -3.64
C ARG A 53 -10.02 6.52 -3.30
N LYS A 54 -10.93 6.99 -2.43
CA LYS A 54 -11.02 8.39 -2.00
C LYS A 54 -9.78 8.88 -1.24
N LEU A 55 -9.01 7.98 -0.62
CA LEU A 55 -7.81 8.33 0.12
C LEU A 55 -6.55 8.36 -0.76
N PHE A 56 -6.62 7.93 -2.02
CA PHE A 56 -5.46 7.89 -2.92
C PHE A 56 -4.64 9.20 -2.94
N PRO A 57 -5.23 10.40 -3.07
CA PRO A 57 -4.44 11.63 -3.09
C PRO A 57 -3.63 11.85 -1.80
N LEU A 58 -4.23 11.53 -0.65
CA LEU A 58 -3.61 11.72 0.67
C LEU A 58 -2.48 10.72 0.91
N VAL A 59 -2.71 9.44 0.57
CA VAL A 59 -1.69 8.39 0.72
C VAL A 59 -0.58 8.58 -0.29
N SER A 60 -0.89 8.99 -1.53
CA SER A 60 0.11 9.28 -2.57
C SER A 60 1.01 10.46 -2.21
N GLU A 61 0.43 11.56 -1.72
CA GLU A 61 1.18 12.69 -1.14
C GLU A 61 2.11 12.22 0.00
N ALA A 62 1.61 11.34 0.88
CA ALA A 62 2.39 10.82 1.98
C ALA A 62 3.57 9.93 1.53
N VAL A 63 3.35 9.00 0.59
CA VAL A 63 4.44 8.20 0.00
C VAL A 63 5.46 9.09 -0.69
N ALA A 64 5.01 10.09 -1.46
CA ALA A 64 5.88 11.03 -2.18
C ALA A 64 6.80 11.83 -1.25
N SER A 65 6.41 12.03 0.01
CA SER A 65 7.26 12.67 1.02
C SER A 65 8.45 11.81 1.49
N VAL A 66 8.38 10.49 1.26
CA VAL A 66 9.42 9.51 1.62
C VAL A 66 10.25 9.14 0.38
N MET A 67 9.60 8.86 -0.75
CA MET A 67 10.28 8.46 -1.99
C MET A 67 9.42 8.75 -3.24
N PRO A 68 10.01 8.83 -4.45
CA PRO A 68 9.23 8.92 -5.69
C PRO A 68 8.26 7.75 -5.86
N VAL A 69 6.97 8.03 -6.10
CA VAL A 69 5.91 7.01 -6.20
C VAL A 69 6.11 6.06 -7.38
N GLU A 70 6.76 6.53 -8.46
CA GLU A 70 7.06 5.77 -9.66
C GLU A 70 8.04 4.61 -9.40
N ARG A 71 8.75 4.65 -8.26
CA ARG A 71 9.67 3.60 -7.82
C ARG A 71 8.99 2.43 -7.11
N LEU A 72 7.70 2.53 -6.76
CA LEU A 72 6.99 1.40 -6.14
C LEU A 72 7.08 0.16 -7.02
N ARG A 73 7.47 -0.97 -6.40
CA ARG A 73 7.53 -2.27 -7.05
C ARG A 73 6.31 -3.12 -6.74
N TYR A 74 5.88 -3.14 -5.50
CA TYR A 74 4.79 -4.01 -5.06
C TYR A 74 3.68 -3.21 -4.39
N LEU A 75 2.45 -3.54 -4.76
CA LEU A 75 1.22 -3.05 -4.14
C LEU A 75 0.54 -4.25 -3.51
N SER A 76 0.51 -4.29 -2.19
CA SER A 76 0.15 -5.45 -1.40
C SER A 76 -1.04 -5.11 -0.51
N PHE A 77 -1.84 -6.10 -0.15
CA PHE A 77 -3.02 -5.93 0.71
C PHE A 77 -3.37 -7.28 1.33
N SER A 78 -4.06 -7.23 2.48
CA SER A 78 -4.36 -8.43 3.25
C SER A 78 -5.51 -9.25 2.62
N HIS A 79 -6.53 -8.56 2.11
CA HIS A 79 -7.69 -9.15 1.47
C HIS A 79 -8.30 -8.18 0.43
N VAL A 80 -9.27 -8.68 -0.34
CA VAL A 80 -9.97 -7.88 -1.35
C VAL A 80 -11.20 -7.25 -0.71
N GLU A 81 -11.08 -5.98 -0.33
CA GLU A 81 -12.20 -5.13 0.05
C GLU A 81 -11.92 -3.70 -0.44
N ALA A 82 -12.99 -2.93 -0.64
CA ALA A 82 -12.87 -1.58 -1.17
C ALA A 82 -11.98 -0.68 -0.31
N ASP A 83 -11.90 -0.91 0.99
CA ASP A 83 -11.07 -0.15 1.91
C ASP A 83 -9.61 -0.65 1.96
N GLU A 84 -9.35 -1.93 1.73
CA GLU A 84 -7.99 -2.47 1.66
C GLU A 84 -7.28 -2.12 0.33
N CYS A 85 -7.95 -2.34 -0.80
CA CYS A 85 -7.35 -2.30 -2.13
C CYS A 85 -8.09 -1.40 -3.14
N GLY A 86 -9.04 -0.57 -2.71
CA GLY A 86 -9.89 0.21 -3.61
C GLY A 86 -9.17 1.26 -4.46
N SER A 87 -7.95 1.66 -4.07
CA SER A 87 -7.09 2.58 -4.84
C SER A 87 -6.05 1.87 -5.71
N LEU A 88 -6.06 0.53 -5.80
CA LEU A 88 -5.04 -0.27 -6.51
C LEU A 88 -4.73 0.25 -7.92
N ASN A 89 -5.76 0.44 -8.75
CA ASN A 89 -5.57 0.87 -10.14
C ASN A 89 -5.10 2.33 -10.26
N ASP A 90 -5.39 3.19 -9.28
CA ASP A 90 -4.85 4.56 -9.28
C ASP A 90 -3.35 4.54 -8.96
N TRP A 91 -2.88 3.62 -8.10
CA TRP A 91 -1.46 3.35 -7.89
C TRP A 91 -0.77 2.74 -9.11
N LEU A 92 -1.42 1.80 -9.81
CA LEU A 92 -0.90 1.26 -11.06
C LEU A 92 -0.75 2.35 -12.15
N LYS A 93 -1.54 3.42 -12.14
CA LYS A 93 -1.35 4.50 -13.11
C LYS A 93 -0.07 5.30 -12.85
N VAL A 94 0.24 5.58 -11.58
CA VAL A 94 1.38 6.44 -11.21
C VAL A 94 2.69 5.67 -10.98
N ALA A 95 2.62 4.36 -10.71
CA ALA A 95 3.77 3.50 -10.53
C ALA A 95 3.88 2.49 -11.68
N PRO A 96 4.45 2.87 -12.84
CA PRO A 96 4.39 2.05 -14.07
C PRO A 96 5.12 0.71 -13.96
N ARG A 97 6.06 0.57 -13.02
CA ARG A 97 6.84 -0.66 -12.79
C ARG A 97 6.30 -1.56 -11.68
N SER A 98 5.22 -1.14 -11.02
CA SER A 98 4.68 -1.91 -9.90
C SER A 98 4.01 -3.21 -10.35
N ALA A 99 3.54 -4.03 -9.42
CA ALA A 99 2.56 -5.06 -9.67
C ALA A 99 1.77 -5.30 -8.39
N PRO A 100 0.49 -5.73 -8.47
CA PRO A 100 -0.17 -6.27 -7.30
C PRO A 100 0.62 -7.49 -6.78
N LEU A 101 0.86 -7.57 -5.48
CA LEU A 101 1.47 -8.72 -4.81
C LEU A 101 0.45 -9.27 -3.83
N CYS A 102 -0.08 -10.46 -4.10
CA CYS A 102 -1.15 -11.04 -3.30
C CYS A 102 -1.10 -12.57 -3.31
N GLY A 103 -1.90 -13.19 -2.44
CA GLY A 103 -2.00 -14.64 -2.37
C GLY A 103 -2.75 -15.21 -3.57
N ARG A 104 -2.48 -16.48 -3.89
CA ARG A 104 -3.12 -17.18 -5.03
C ARG A 104 -4.64 -17.09 -5.04
N VAL A 105 -5.30 -17.14 -3.88
CA VAL A 105 -6.76 -17.02 -3.81
C VAL A 105 -7.20 -15.65 -4.30
N ALA A 106 -6.65 -14.56 -3.76
CA ALA A 106 -6.99 -13.19 -4.17
C ALA A 106 -6.70 -12.95 -5.66
N ALA A 107 -5.59 -13.48 -6.18
CA ALA A 107 -5.26 -13.43 -7.60
C ALA A 107 -6.37 -14.08 -8.45
N LEU A 108 -6.64 -15.37 -8.20
CA LEU A 108 -7.55 -16.19 -9.00
C LEU A 108 -9.01 -15.72 -8.96
N VAL A 109 -9.48 -15.24 -7.80
CA VAL A 109 -10.91 -14.95 -7.61
C VAL A 109 -11.27 -13.49 -7.86
N SER A 110 -10.29 -12.60 -8.01
CA SER A 110 -10.56 -11.15 -8.11
C SER A 110 -9.47 -10.37 -8.84
N ILE A 111 -8.22 -10.42 -8.38
CA ILE A 111 -7.21 -9.43 -8.80
C ILE A 111 -6.79 -9.60 -10.25
N GLU A 112 -6.82 -10.81 -10.81
CA GLU A 112 -6.59 -11.03 -12.24
C GLU A 112 -7.63 -10.33 -13.14
N ASP A 113 -8.85 -10.11 -12.65
CA ASP A 113 -9.94 -9.44 -13.38
C ASP A 113 -10.03 -7.94 -13.06
N LEU A 114 -9.80 -7.56 -11.80
CA LEU A 114 -9.97 -6.18 -11.33
C LEU A 114 -8.78 -5.27 -11.61
N ALA A 115 -7.55 -5.81 -11.67
CA ALA A 115 -6.34 -5.00 -11.74
C ALA A 115 -5.93 -4.65 -13.18
N ASP A 116 -5.47 -3.41 -13.38
CA ASP A 116 -4.97 -2.95 -14.69
C ASP A 116 -3.65 -3.65 -15.11
N ARG A 117 -3.01 -4.39 -14.19
CA ARG A 117 -1.79 -5.18 -14.43
C ARG A 117 -1.86 -6.51 -13.68
N PRO A 118 -1.29 -7.59 -14.25
CA PRO A 118 -1.37 -8.92 -13.67
C PRO A 118 -0.70 -8.97 -12.28
N PRO A 119 -1.30 -9.65 -11.30
CA PRO A 119 -0.69 -9.85 -9.99
C PRO A 119 0.49 -10.82 -10.04
N ARG A 120 1.44 -10.65 -9.11
CA ARG A 120 2.31 -11.73 -8.67
C ARG A 120 1.60 -12.52 -7.57
N ALA A 121 1.12 -13.72 -7.91
CA ALA A 121 0.41 -14.61 -7.01
C ALA A 121 1.39 -15.47 -6.18
N LEU A 122 1.33 -15.37 -4.85
CA LEU A 122 2.21 -16.08 -3.93
C LEU A 122 1.54 -17.31 -3.30
N ALA A 123 2.29 -18.40 -3.17
CA ALA A 123 1.87 -19.57 -2.41
C ALA A 123 1.96 -19.32 -0.90
N ASP A 124 1.20 -20.10 -0.12
CA ASP A 124 1.30 -20.13 1.35
C ASP A 124 2.73 -20.50 1.78
N GLY A 125 3.30 -19.70 2.68
CA GLY A 125 4.68 -19.76 3.14
C GLY A 125 5.73 -19.21 2.16
N GLU A 126 5.34 -18.79 0.95
CA GLU A 126 6.28 -18.26 -0.04
C GLU A 126 6.88 -16.93 0.44
N THR A 127 8.20 -16.81 0.32
CA THR A 127 8.94 -15.61 0.73
C THR A 127 9.39 -14.80 -0.48
N VAL A 128 9.21 -13.49 -0.41
CA VAL A 128 9.70 -12.53 -1.40
C VAL A 128 10.69 -11.58 -0.74
N SER A 129 11.93 -11.56 -1.23
CA SER A 129 12.89 -10.53 -0.85
C SER A 129 12.55 -9.20 -1.52
N LEU A 130 12.62 -8.14 -0.75
CA LEU A 130 12.52 -6.75 -1.20
C LEU A 130 13.90 -6.08 -1.33
N GLY A 131 14.97 -6.79 -0.95
CA GLY A 131 16.31 -6.26 -0.68
C GLY A 131 16.75 -6.69 0.71
N LYS A 132 16.89 -5.74 1.64
CA LYS A 132 17.21 -6.03 3.06
C LYS A 132 16.08 -6.79 3.76
N HIS A 133 14.83 -6.48 3.43
CA HIS A 133 13.64 -7.08 4.02
C HIS A 133 13.10 -8.23 3.18
N SER A 134 12.29 -9.08 3.82
CA SER A 134 11.51 -10.10 3.14
C SER A 134 10.09 -10.15 3.71
N VAL A 135 9.11 -10.39 2.83
CA VAL A 135 7.73 -10.65 3.21
C VAL A 135 7.41 -12.12 2.95
N GLN A 136 6.58 -12.72 3.81
CA GLN A 136 6.10 -14.08 3.68
C GLN A 136 4.58 -14.06 3.55
N TRP A 137 4.06 -14.90 2.65
CA TRP A 137 2.64 -15.02 2.36
C TRP A 137 1.98 -16.20 3.06
#